data_AF-A0AAD8NYN9-F1
#
_entry.id   AF-A0AAD8NYN9-F1
#
_cell.length_a   1.000
_cell.length_b   1.000
_cell.length_c   1.000
_cell.angle_alpha   90.00
_cell.angle_beta   90.00
_cell.angle_gamma   90.00
#
_symmetry.space_group_name_H-M   'P 1'
#
loop_
_entity.id
_entity.type
_entity.pdbx_description
1 polymer ?
#
loop_
_entity_poly.entity_id
_entity_poly.type
_entity_poly.pdbx_seq_one_letter_code
_entity_poly.pdbx_strand_id
1 'polypeptide(L)'
;MISTYRTATIIENNEHEILKDTLDNPRASQNECPKIPEHRTFCHELLMPGLIKHREECCTELKNMKKECVCDGIQQTLEKAKQDFGDDVGYRRTMFNIAKNLPNRCGVEVKECHLTG
;
A
#
# COMPACT_ATOMS: atom_id res chain seq x y z
N MET A 1 -33.27 25.25 -50.92
CA MET A 1 -33.96 26.03 -49.87
C MET A 1 -34.42 25.07 -48.79
N ILE A 2 -33.96 25.30 -47.54
CA ILE A 2 -34.58 25.07 -46.21
C ILE A 2 -35.72 24.01 -46.15
N SER A 3 -35.82 23.06 -45.23
CA SER A 3 -35.58 23.16 -43.79
C SER A 3 -35.71 21.79 -43.10
N THR A 4 -35.11 21.76 -41.92
CA THR A 4 -34.96 20.74 -40.87
C THR A 4 -36.18 19.90 -40.49
N TYR A 5 -35.91 18.68 -40.02
CA TYR A 5 -36.47 18.18 -38.74
C TYR A 5 -35.36 17.49 -37.92
N ARG A 6 -35.21 17.91 -36.66
CA ARG A 6 -34.44 17.24 -35.60
C ARG A 6 -35.25 16.03 -35.12
N THR A 7 -34.64 14.85 -35.02
CA THR A 7 -35.17 13.77 -34.19
C THR A 7 -34.02 13.12 -33.42
N ALA A 8 -34.15 13.10 -32.09
CA ALA A 8 -33.18 12.55 -31.15
C ALA A 8 -33.51 11.09 -30.79
N THR A 9 -32.44 10.34 -30.51
CA THR A 9 -32.31 9.17 -29.61
C THR A 9 -33.26 7.99 -29.73
N ILE A 10 -32.69 6.80 -30.01
CA ILE A 10 -32.85 5.60 -29.16
C ILE A 10 -31.48 4.90 -29.12
N ILE A 11 -30.82 4.90 -27.95
CA ILE A 11 -29.75 3.93 -27.65
C ILE A 11 -30.49 2.66 -27.26
N GLU A 12 -30.39 1.61 -28.07
CA GLU A 12 -30.95 0.30 -27.71
C GLU A 12 -30.10 -0.31 -26.60
N ASN A 13 -30.65 -0.23 -25.38
CA ASN A 13 -30.26 -1.09 -24.26
C ASN A 13 -30.90 -2.47 -24.47
N ASN A 14 -30.08 -3.51 -24.42
CA ASN A 14 -30.41 -4.88 -24.01
C ASN A 14 -29.07 -5.63 -23.97
N GLU A 15 -28.36 -5.68 -22.84
CA GLU A 15 -28.63 -6.55 -21.68
C GLU A 15 -28.73 -8.04 -22.07
N HIS A 16 -27.72 -8.79 -21.58
CA HIS A 16 -27.88 -9.98 -20.74
C HIS A 16 -27.29 -11.31 -21.29
N GLU A 17 -26.11 -11.68 -20.77
CA GLU A 17 -25.84 -12.99 -20.13
C GLU A 17 -24.66 -12.79 -19.15
N ILE A 18 -24.91 -12.65 -17.84
CA ILE A 18 -25.06 -13.71 -16.82
C ILE A 18 -23.69 -14.31 -16.46
N LEU A 19 -23.06 -13.79 -15.41
CA LEU A 19 -23.13 -14.29 -14.02
C LEU A 19 -21.96 -15.23 -13.74
N LYS A 20 -20.93 -14.71 -13.07
CA LYS A 20 -20.13 -15.51 -12.16
C LYS A 20 -20.43 -15.05 -10.75
N ASP A 21 -21.21 -15.88 -10.09
CA ASP A 21 -21.37 -16.06 -8.66
C ASP A 21 -20.27 -15.43 -7.81
N THR A 22 -20.62 -14.46 -6.98
CA THR A 22 -21.06 -14.66 -5.58
C THR A 22 -19.86 -14.69 -4.64
N LEU A 23 -19.61 -13.55 -3.99
CA LEU A 23 -19.65 -13.47 -2.53
C LEU A 23 -19.54 -12.01 -2.08
N ASP A 24 -20.72 -11.49 -1.73
CA ASP A 24 -20.96 -10.55 -0.65
C ASP A 24 -19.75 -10.27 0.26
N ASN A 25 -19.33 -9.01 0.29
CA ASN A 25 -19.18 -8.32 1.57
C ASN A 25 -19.23 -6.80 1.36
N PRO A 26 -20.40 -6.15 1.49
CA PRO A 26 -20.45 -4.71 1.68
C PRO A 26 -19.97 -4.37 3.10
N ARG A 27 -18.68 -4.57 3.36
CA ARG A 27 -18.03 -4.21 4.63
C ARG A 27 -16.62 -3.65 4.47
N ALA A 28 -16.31 -3.07 3.31
CA ALA A 28 -15.15 -2.20 3.15
C ALA A 28 -15.57 -0.73 3.30
N SER A 29 -16.36 -0.42 4.33
CA SER A 29 -16.51 0.96 4.77
C SER A 29 -15.66 1.08 6.03
N GLN A 30 -14.54 1.79 5.89
CA GLN A 30 -13.68 2.28 6.98
C GLN A 30 -12.82 1.21 7.66
N ASN A 31 -11.59 1.01 7.17
CA ASN A 31 -10.39 0.57 7.92
C ASN A 31 -9.16 0.28 7.02
N GLU A 32 -9.18 0.68 5.75
CA GLU A 32 -8.00 0.54 4.89
C GLU A 32 -6.96 1.60 5.26
N CYS A 33 -5.79 1.14 5.68
CA CYS A 33 -4.67 2.01 5.97
C CYS A 33 -4.24 2.78 4.72
N PRO A 34 -3.92 4.08 4.85
CA PRO A 34 -3.57 4.88 3.69
C PRO A 34 -2.39 4.26 2.97
N LYS A 35 -2.44 4.26 1.65
CA LYS A 35 -1.28 3.87 0.87
C LYS A 35 -0.17 4.86 1.13
N ILE A 36 1.03 4.33 1.34
CA ILE A 36 2.20 5.17 1.53
C ILE A 36 2.47 5.92 0.23
N PRO A 37 2.77 7.23 0.26
CA PRO A 37 3.05 8.02 -0.94
C PRO A 37 4.04 7.32 -1.88
N GLU A 38 3.86 7.50 -3.20
CA GLU A 38 4.74 6.90 -4.22
C GLU A 38 6.16 7.44 -4.16
N HIS A 39 6.35 8.65 -3.63
CA HIS A 39 7.66 9.20 -3.34
C HIS A 39 8.37 8.37 -2.26
N ARG A 40 9.70 8.22 -2.35
CA ARG A 40 10.49 7.51 -1.32
C ARG A 40 10.14 8.05 0.06
N THR A 41 9.82 7.16 0.98
CA THR A 41 9.68 7.50 2.39
C THR A 41 11.00 7.33 3.12
N PHE A 42 11.12 7.97 4.27
CA PHE A 42 12.30 7.80 5.10
C PHE A 42 12.44 6.34 5.57
N CYS A 43 11.33 5.65 5.81
CA CYS A 43 11.36 4.22 6.08
C CYS A 43 11.81 3.38 4.88
N HIS A 44 11.47 3.78 3.66
CA HIS A 44 11.98 3.10 2.46
C HIS A 44 13.49 3.29 2.35
N GLU A 45 13.99 4.52 2.52
CA GLU A 45 15.42 4.83 2.47
C GLU A 45 16.22 4.10 3.54
N LEU A 46 15.65 3.90 4.74
CA LEU A 46 16.28 3.13 5.80
C LEU A 46 16.45 1.64 5.46
N LEU A 47 15.56 1.09 4.63
CA LEU A 47 15.68 -0.30 4.18
C LEU A 47 16.81 -0.45 3.15
N MET A 48 17.17 0.61 2.42
CA MET A 48 18.27 0.65 1.45
C MET A 48 19.64 0.35 2.12
N PRO A 49 20.58 -0.36 1.46
CA PRO A 49 21.86 -0.68 2.06
C PRO A 49 22.69 0.60 2.24
N GLY A 50 23.30 0.75 3.42
CA GLY A 50 24.18 1.87 3.73
C GLY A 50 23.49 3.15 4.22
N LEU A 51 22.16 3.15 4.36
CA LEU A 51 21.37 4.33 4.74
C LEU A 51 20.76 4.19 6.14
N ILE A 52 21.58 4.25 7.19
CA ILE A 52 21.10 4.42 8.58
C ILE A 52 20.65 5.87 8.85
N LYS A 53 20.96 6.79 7.92
CA LYS A 53 20.76 8.24 8.09
C LYS A 53 19.30 8.68 8.26
N HIS A 54 18.33 7.88 7.83
CA HIS A 54 16.90 8.26 7.84
C HIS A 54 16.09 7.57 8.94
N ARG A 55 16.78 7.04 9.97
CA ARG A 55 16.12 6.30 11.05
C ARG A 55 15.17 7.19 11.85
N GLU A 56 15.57 8.41 12.20
CA GLU A 56 14.76 9.29 13.06
C GLU A 56 13.49 9.77 12.34
N GLU A 57 13.63 10.11 11.05
CA GLU A 57 12.54 10.51 10.20
C GLU A 57 11.60 9.34 9.92
N CYS A 58 12.11 8.14 9.65
CA CYS A 58 11.28 6.93 9.55
C CYS A 58 10.50 6.67 10.85
N CYS A 59 11.16 6.77 12.01
CA CYS A 59 10.47 6.60 13.28
C CYS A 59 9.40 7.68 13.51
N THR A 60 9.61 8.89 13.03
CA THR A 60 8.62 9.97 13.09
C THR A 60 7.43 9.65 12.19
N GLU A 61 7.66 9.17 10.96
CA GLU A 61 6.60 8.70 10.06
C GLU A 61 5.77 7.59 10.72
N LEU A 62 6.41 6.56 11.28
CA LEU A 62 5.71 5.44 11.93
C LEU A 62 4.93 5.85 13.18
N LYS A 63 5.45 6.82 13.97
CA LYS A 63 4.75 7.33 15.16
C LYS A 63 3.51 8.17 14.81
N ASN A 64 3.54 8.84 13.65
CA ASN A 64 2.42 9.64 13.17
C ASN A 64 1.34 8.77 12.50
N MET A 65 1.65 7.52 12.16
CA MET A 65 0.64 6.57 11.69
C MET A 65 -0.26 6.12 12.83
N LYS A 66 -1.52 5.83 12.50
CA LYS A 66 -2.43 5.16 13.43
C LYS A 66 -1.83 3.80 13.81
N LYS A 67 -1.92 3.42 15.09
CA LYS A 67 -1.38 2.13 15.58
C LYS A 67 -1.85 0.92 14.76
N GLU A 68 -3.10 0.95 14.30
CA GLU A 68 -3.69 -0.09 13.44
C GLU A 68 -3.06 -0.18 12.04
N CYS A 69 -2.34 0.85 11.59
CA CYS A 69 -1.78 0.98 10.25
C CYS A 69 -0.26 0.91 10.16
N VAL A 70 0.43 0.84 11.30
CA VAL A 70 1.90 0.78 11.34
C VAL A 70 2.40 -0.47 10.60
N CYS A 71 1.76 -1.62 10.80
CA CYS A 71 2.17 -2.86 10.15
C CYS A 71 1.94 -2.83 8.64
N ASP A 72 0.77 -2.33 8.19
CA ASP A 72 0.50 -2.09 6.77
C ASP A 72 1.49 -1.11 6.15
N GLY A 73 1.88 -0.07 6.89
CA GLY A 73 2.90 0.89 6.50
C GLY A 73 4.29 0.25 6.34
N ILE A 74 4.66 -0.62 7.26
CA ILE A 74 5.95 -1.33 7.16
C ILE A 74 5.93 -2.31 5.99
N GLN A 75 4.83 -3.05 5.81
CA GLN A 75 4.67 -4.00 4.71
C GLN A 75 4.77 -3.30 3.35
N GLN A 76 4.05 -2.21 3.14
CA GLN A 76 4.10 -1.47 1.87
C GLN A 76 5.50 -0.89 1.60
N THR A 77 6.19 -0.39 2.63
CA THR A 77 7.56 0.10 2.51
C THR A 77 8.54 -1.00 2.12
N LEU A 78 8.39 -2.18 2.73
CA LEU A 78 9.20 -3.35 2.44
C LEU A 78 8.99 -3.85 0.99
N GLU A 79 7.74 -3.91 0.52
CA GLU A 79 7.45 -4.31 -0.86
C GLU A 79 8.08 -3.35 -1.88
N LYS A 80 8.01 -2.03 -1.63
CA LYS A 80 8.69 -1.04 -2.48
C LYS A 80 10.21 -1.22 -2.49
N ALA A 81 10.81 -1.44 -1.32
CA ALA A 81 12.27 -1.65 -1.25
C ALA A 81 12.70 -2.94 -1.98
N LYS A 82 11.87 -4.00 -1.97
CA LYS A 82 12.11 -5.21 -2.77
C LYS A 82 12.07 -4.93 -4.27
N GLN A 83 11.11 -4.12 -4.73
CA GLN A 83 11.01 -3.74 -6.15
C GLN A 83 12.24 -2.98 -6.64
N ASP A 84 12.83 -2.13 -5.78
CA ASP A 84 13.99 -1.31 -6.14
C ASP A 84 15.31 -2.10 -6.24
N PHE A 85 15.49 -3.18 -5.47
CA PHE A 85 16.77 -3.91 -5.39
C PHE A 85 16.79 -5.31 -6.02
N GLY A 86 15.65 -5.80 -6.51
CA GLY A 86 15.58 -7.10 -7.16
C GLY A 86 15.84 -8.29 -6.22
N ASP A 87 16.12 -9.46 -6.80
CA ASP A 87 16.15 -10.76 -6.11
C ASP A 87 17.45 -11.08 -5.36
N ASP A 88 18.20 -10.09 -4.89
CA ASP A 88 19.33 -10.37 -3.98
C ASP A 88 18.80 -10.95 -2.66
N VAL A 89 18.94 -12.27 -2.51
CA VAL A 89 18.41 -13.03 -1.37
C VAL A 89 19.02 -12.59 -0.04
N GLY A 90 20.31 -12.24 -0.03
CA GLY A 90 21.00 -11.80 1.20
C GLY A 90 20.49 -10.45 1.67
N TYR A 91 20.28 -9.56 0.72
CA TYR A 91 19.78 -8.23 0.97
C TYR A 91 18.27 -8.22 1.30
N ARG A 92 17.45 -9.04 0.63
CA ARG A 92 16.02 -9.26 0.99
C ARG A 92 15.84 -9.68 2.45
N ARG A 93 16.66 -10.61 2.92
CA ARG A 93 16.66 -11.04 4.33
C ARG A 93 17.00 -9.89 5.27
N THR A 94 17.97 -9.06 4.89
CA THR A 94 18.39 -7.90 5.68
C THR A 94 17.28 -6.86 5.79
N MET A 95 16.65 -6.49 4.66
CA MET A 95 15.50 -5.58 4.64
C MET A 95 14.35 -6.10 5.51
N PHE A 96 14.00 -7.39 5.36
CA PHE A 96 12.94 -8.00 6.15
C PHE A 96 13.22 -7.91 7.66
N ASN A 97 14.46 -8.18 8.08
CA ASN A 97 14.84 -8.09 9.49
C ASN A 97 14.80 -6.66 10.02
N ILE A 98 15.19 -5.66 9.22
CA ILE A 98 15.08 -4.25 9.61
C ILE A 98 13.60 -3.88 9.76
N ALA A 99 12.79 -4.18 8.74
CA ALA A 99 11.36 -3.89 8.70
C ALA A 99 10.61 -4.52 9.88
N LYS A 100 10.86 -5.81 10.18
CA LYS A 100 10.24 -6.52 11.31
C LYS A 100 10.52 -5.84 12.65
N ASN A 101 11.73 -5.28 12.82
CA ASN A 101 12.16 -4.68 14.08
C ASN A 101 11.87 -3.16 14.17
N LEU A 102 11.37 -2.54 13.11
CA LEU A 102 11.07 -1.10 13.08
C LEU A 102 10.16 -0.63 14.21
N PRO A 103 9.01 -1.29 14.51
CA PRO A 103 8.11 -0.80 15.54
C PRO A 103 8.79 -0.75 16.91
N ASN A 104 9.52 -1.81 17.26
CA ASN A 104 10.28 -1.89 18.52
C ASN A 104 11.38 -0.83 18.56
N ARG A 105 12.19 -0.71 17.50
CA ARG A 105 13.28 0.28 17.40
C ARG A 105 12.81 1.72 17.46
N CYS A 106 11.58 1.99 17.03
CA CYS A 106 10.97 3.31 17.07
C CYS A 106 10.12 3.55 18.33
N GLY A 107 9.93 2.55 19.19
CA GLY A 107 9.09 2.64 20.39
C GLY A 107 7.60 2.79 20.06
N VAL A 108 7.16 2.22 18.93
CA VAL A 108 5.75 2.22 18.53
C VAL A 108 5.09 0.96 19.07
N GLU A 109 4.12 1.14 19.97
CA GLU A 109 3.37 0.04 20.58
C GLU A 109 2.34 -0.54 19.60
N VAL A 110 2.71 -1.64 18.96
CA VAL A 110 1.83 -2.45 18.12
C VAL A 110 1.98 -3.93 18.46
N LYS A 111 0.96 -4.72 18.13
CA LYS A 111 1.10 -6.18 18.08
C LYS A 111 2.18 -6.55 17.07
N GLU A 112 2.81 -7.71 17.25
CA GLU A 112 3.85 -8.18 16.32
C GLU A 112 3.32 -8.15 14.88
N CYS A 113 4.01 -7.43 13.99
CA CYS A 113 3.62 -7.34 12.59
C CYS A 113 3.97 -8.63 11.86
N HIS A 114 2.96 -9.31 11.31
CA HIS A 114 3.14 -10.44 10.41
C HIS A 114 3.47 -9.94 9.01
N LEU A 115 4.76 -9.67 8.77
CA LEU A 115 5.25 -9.24 7.46
C LEU A 115 5.43 -10.44 6.54
N THR A 116 5.07 -10.29 5.26
CA THR A 116 5.34 -11.28 4.21
C THR A 116 6.63 -10.95 3.46
N GLY A 117 7.51 -11.95 3.36
CA GLY A 117 8.87 -11.88 2.82
C GLY A 117 8.98 -12.22 1.35
#